data_AF-A0A970PNL2-F1
#
_entry.id   AF-A0A970PNL2-F1
#
_cell.length_a   1.000
_cell.length_b   1.000
_cell.length_c   1.000
_cell.angle_alpha   90.00
_cell.angle_beta   90.00
_cell.angle_gamma   90.00
#
_symmetry.space_group_name_H-M   'P 1'
#
loop_
_entity.id
_entity.type
_entity.pdbx_description
1 polymer ?
#
loop_
_entity_poly.entity_id
_entity_poly.type
_entity_poly.pdbx_seq_one_letter_code
_entity_poly.pdbx_strand_id
1 'polypeptide(L)'
;MENELTLKQTHPETSAAAAPVEEETAAPAQEKGKEAAAALQLREREKALEKRERLFKLRETLQEKGLPRELADLIDVSDDDKIQEALQKAEKLVRNLRQGTGGAPPIGTPPENLDSMSYRERAERYLKSNAYSINGGM
;
A
#
# COMPACT_ATOMS: atom_id res chain seq x y z
N MET A 1 53.82 -18.20 23.48
CA MET A 1 54.01 -19.48 24.20
C MET A 1 53.46 -19.26 25.60
N GLU A 2 52.76 -20.27 26.11
CA GLU A 2 52.45 -20.50 27.52
C GLU A 2 51.40 -19.57 28.17
N ASN A 3 50.20 -20.12 28.36
CA ASN A 3 49.72 -20.39 29.71
C ASN A 3 48.62 -21.45 29.66
N GLU A 4 49.03 -22.69 29.89
CA GLU A 4 48.18 -23.76 30.39
C GLU A 4 47.83 -23.46 31.86
N LEU A 5 46.56 -23.58 32.21
CA LEU A 5 46.15 -23.79 33.61
C LEU A 5 45.00 -24.79 33.60
N THR A 6 45.39 -26.00 33.95
CA THR A 6 44.60 -27.21 34.13
C THR A 6 43.89 -27.22 35.48
N LEU A 7 42.78 -27.98 35.50
CA LEU A 7 42.20 -28.71 36.63
C LEU A 7 41.66 -27.92 37.84
N LYS A 8 40.37 -28.13 38.14
CA LYS A 8 39.94 -29.09 39.18
C LYS A 8 38.43 -29.27 39.22
N GLN A 9 38.02 -30.52 39.10
CA GLN A 9 36.74 -31.05 39.56
C GLN A 9 36.58 -30.79 41.06
N THR A 10 35.38 -30.38 41.49
CA THR A 10 34.80 -30.79 42.77
C THR A 10 33.28 -30.82 42.63
N HIS A 11 32.72 -32.03 42.56
CA HIS A 11 31.35 -32.26 43.03
C HIS A 11 31.31 -32.09 44.55
N PRO A 12 30.15 -31.70 45.09
CA PRO A 12 29.66 -32.45 46.23
C PRO A 12 28.24 -33.00 45.96
N GLU A 13 28.14 -34.32 45.94
CA GLU A 13 26.90 -34.99 46.32
C GLU A 13 26.69 -34.81 47.83
N THR A 14 25.49 -34.45 48.25
CA THR A 14 25.03 -34.78 49.60
C THR A 14 23.55 -35.15 49.54
N SER A 15 23.35 -36.44 49.78
CA SER A 15 22.09 -37.13 49.99
C SER A 15 21.42 -36.71 51.31
N ALA A 16 20.11 -36.46 51.28
CA ALA A 16 19.20 -36.76 52.40
C ALA A 16 17.74 -36.72 51.91
N ALA A 17 17.00 -37.75 52.29
CA ALA A 17 15.69 -38.14 51.81
C ALA A 17 14.52 -37.36 52.45
N ALA A 18 13.43 -37.17 51.68
CA ALA A 18 12.03 -37.33 52.12
C ALA A 18 11.09 -37.04 50.94
N ALA A 19 10.40 -38.07 50.44
CA ALA A 19 9.11 -37.93 49.76
C ALA A 19 8.01 -38.37 50.78
N PRO A 20 6.69 -38.22 50.55
CA PRO A 20 5.96 -37.58 49.43
C PRO A 20 4.82 -36.64 49.89
N VAL A 21 4.31 -35.74 49.03
CA VAL A 21 2.93 -35.22 49.14
C VAL A 21 2.32 -35.13 47.74
N GLU A 22 1.10 -35.64 47.65
CA GLU A 22 0.27 -35.83 46.47
C GLU A 22 -0.34 -34.51 45.93
N GLU A 23 -1.04 -34.66 44.80
CA GLU A 23 -2.17 -33.84 44.33
C GLU A 23 -1.90 -32.67 43.36
N GLU A 24 -1.88 -33.04 42.08
CA GLU A 24 -2.80 -32.55 41.04
C GLU A 24 -3.21 -31.06 41.06
N THR A 25 -2.78 -30.28 40.07
CA THR A 25 -3.69 -29.51 39.20
C THR A 25 -2.98 -28.94 37.96
N ALA A 26 -3.43 -29.43 36.81
CA ALA A 26 -3.49 -28.80 35.49
C ALA A 26 -2.66 -27.52 35.18
N ALA A 27 -1.73 -27.61 34.22
CA ALA A 27 -1.57 -26.57 33.19
C ALA A 27 -0.73 -26.99 31.96
N PRO A 28 -1.27 -27.75 30.98
CA PRO A 28 -0.71 -27.77 29.63
C PRO A 28 -1.25 -26.62 28.73
N ALA A 29 -2.00 -25.67 29.29
CA ALA A 29 -2.70 -24.64 28.49
C ALA A 29 -1.85 -23.41 28.13
N GLN A 30 -0.73 -23.15 28.81
CA GLN A 30 0.06 -21.92 28.59
C GLN A 30 1.08 -22.00 27.44
N GLU A 31 1.53 -23.18 27.02
CA GLU A 31 2.48 -23.31 25.90
C GLU A 31 1.80 -23.14 24.54
N LYS A 32 0.59 -23.70 24.35
CA LYS A 32 -0.18 -23.53 23.11
C LYS A 32 -0.51 -22.07 22.80
N GLY A 33 -0.74 -21.24 23.82
CA GLY A 33 -1.00 -19.81 23.63
C GLY A 33 0.21 -19.03 23.12
N LYS A 34 1.42 -19.41 23.57
CA LYS A 34 2.68 -18.78 23.13
C LYS A 34 3.06 -19.22 21.70
N GLU A 35 2.87 -20.49 21.36
CA GLU A 35 3.08 -20.98 20.00
C GLU A 35 2.10 -20.34 18.99
N ALA A 36 0.83 -20.21 19.35
CA ALA A 36 -0.16 -19.55 18.49
C ALA A 36 0.17 -18.07 18.26
N ALA A 37 0.61 -17.36 19.30
CA ALA A 37 1.04 -15.96 19.19
C ALA A 37 2.31 -15.81 18.34
N ALA A 38 3.29 -16.71 18.48
CA ALA A 38 4.50 -16.73 17.66
C ALA A 38 4.18 -17.02 16.18
N ALA A 39 3.28 -17.96 15.92
CA ALA A 39 2.84 -18.30 14.57
C ALA A 39 2.10 -17.13 13.87
N LEU A 40 1.29 -16.37 14.60
CA LEU A 40 0.64 -15.16 14.09
C LEU A 40 1.66 -14.08 13.73
N GLN A 41 2.64 -13.82 14.61
CA GLN A 41 3.70 -12.85 14.34
C GLN A 41 4.55 -13.24 13.12
N LEU A 42 4.81 -14.54 12.91
CA LEU A 42 5.55 -15.02 11.75
C LEU A 42 4.77 -14.74 10.45
N ARG A 43 3.47 -15.05 10.43
CA ARG A 43 2.61 -14.78 9.27
C ARG A 43 2.50 -13.30 8.94
N GLU A 44 2.43 -12.43 9.96
CA GLU A 44 2.41 -10.98 9.75
C GLU A 44 3.72 -10.48 9.14
N ARG A 45 4.86 -11.01 9.61
CA ARG A 45 6.18 -10.69 9.04
C ARG A 45 6.32 -11.17 7.60
N GLU A 46 5.88 -12.39 7.30
CA GLU A 46 5.89 -12.93 5.94
C GLU A 46 5.06 -12.06 4.98
N LYS A 47 3.83 -11.70 5.38
CA LYS A 47 2.98 -10.79 4.59
C LYS A 47 3.61 -9.42 4.38
N ALA A 48 4.29 -8.88 5.39
CA ALA A 48 4.97 -7.60 5.28
C ALA A 48 6.17 -7.67 4.32
N LEU A 49 6.92 -8.77 4.34
CA LEU A 49 8.01 -9.01 3.40
C LEU A 49 7.50 -9.17 1.97
N GLU A 50 6.47 -9.99 1.77
CA GLU A 50 5.86 -10.18 0.46
C GLU A 50 5.35 -8.85 -0.12
N LYS A 51 4.65 -8.05 0.69
CA LYS A 51 4.21 -6.72 0.29
C LYS A 51 5.39 -5.82 -0.13
N ARG A 52 6.50 -5.88 0.62
CA ARG A 52 7.70 -5.11 0.32
C ARG A 52 8.37 -5.55 -0.98
N GLU A 53 8.45 -6.85 -1.24
CA GLU A 53 8.97 -7.39 -2.49
C GLU A 53 8.11 -6.99 -3.69
N ARG A 54 6.79 -7.07 -3.56
CA ARG A 54 5.85 -6.62 -4.59
C ARG A 54 6.00 -5.13 -4.89
N LEU A 55 6.12 -4.28 -3.86
CA LEU A 55 6.39 -2.84 -4.04
C LEU A 55 7.72 -2.59 -4.74
N PHE A 56 8.77 -3.36 -4.42
CA PHE A 56 10.07 -3.21 -5.05
C PHE A 56 9.99 -3.51 -6.55
N LYS A 57 9.39 -4.66 -6.92
CA LYS A 57 9.16 -5.03 -8.32
C LYS A 57 8.31 -4.00 -9.05
N LEU A 58 7.24 -3.51 -8.43
CA LEU A 58 6.39 -2.48 -9.02
C LEU A 58 7.17 -1.19 -9.32
N ARG A 59 8.06 -0.76 -8.42
CA ARG A 59 8.92 0.42 -8.63
C ARG A 59 9.91 0.24 -9.78
N GLU A 60 10.41 -0.98 -10.01
CA GLU A 60 11.24 -1.32 -11.17
C GLU A 60 10.40 -1.25 -12.45
N THR A 61 9.24 -1.91 -12.48
CA THR A 61 8.32 -1.90 -13.63
C THR A 61 7.87 -0.48 -14.01
N LEU A 62 7.57 0.37 -13.01
CA LEU A 62 7.23 1.78 -13.25
C LEU A 62 8.40 2.52 -13.88
N GLN A 63 9.62 2.32 -13.38
CA GLN A 63 10.82 2.97 -13.91
C GLN A 63 11.12 2.52 -15.34
N GLU A 64 11.00 1.23 -15.65
CA GLU A 64 11.15 0.67 -17.01
C GLU A 64 10.15 1.28 -17.99
N LYS A 65 8.93 1.55 -17.52
CA LYS A 65 7.87 2.20 -18.30
C LYS A 65 7.99 3.73 -18.36
N GLY A 66 9.01 4.31 -17.74
CA GLY A 66 9.21 5.76 -17.68
C GLY A 66 8.17 6.50 -16.83
N LEU A 67 7.58 5.81 -15.85
CA LEU A 67 6.61 6.33 -14.90
C LEU A 67 7.29 6.67 -13.56
N PRO A 68 6.76 7.64 -12.78
CA PRO A 68 7.28 7.97 -11.45
C PRO A 68 7.21 6.78 -10.49
N ARG A 69 8.29 6.51 -9.76
CA ARG A 69 8.39 5.37 -8.83
C ARG A 69 7.51 5.58 -7.59
N GLU A 70 7.23 6.83 -7.26
CA GLU A 70 6.39 7.29 -6.17
C GLU A 70 4.93 6.80 -6.32
N LEU A 71 4.50 6.50 -7.56
CA LEU A 71 3.18 5.91 -7.79
C LEU A 71 3.02 4.54 -7.11
N ALA A 72 4.11 3.80 -6.88
CA ALA A 72 4.04 2.52 -6.18
C ALA A 72 3.46 2.65 -4.77
N ASP A 73 3.64 3.79 -4.10
CA ASP A 73 3.15 4.02 -2.73
C ASP A 73 1.62 4.25 -2.70
N LEU A 74 1.01 4.53 -3.86
CA LEU A 74 -0.43 4.76 -4.02
C LEU A 74 -1.16 3.53 -4.58
N ILE A 75 -0.44 2.52 -5.08
CA ILE A 75 -1.02 1.34 -5.73
C ILE A 75 -1.22 0.24 -4.69
N ASP A 76 -2.41 -0.36 -4.71
CA ASP A 76 -2.71 -1.55 -3.91
C ASP A 76 -2.00 -2.77 -4.52
N VAL A 77 -1.00 -3.29 -3.79
CA VAL A 77 -0.19 -4.46 -4.18
C VAL A 77 -0.73 -5.78 -3.64
N SER A 78 -1.94 -5.79 -3.07
CA SER A 78 -2.56 -7.01 -2.53
C SER A 78 -2.93 -8.00 -3.65
N ASP A 79 -3.15 -7.50 -4.86
CA ASP A 79 -3.65 -8.27 -6.01
C ASP A 79 -2.95 -7.82 -7.30
N ASP A 80 -2.55 -8.78 -8.13
CA ASP A 80 -1.86 -8.54 -9.40
C ASP A 80 -2.79 -7.86 -10.42
N ASP A 81 -4.09 -8.13 -10.39
CA ASP A 81 -5.07 -7.50 -11.28
C ASP A 81 -5.18 -6.00 -11.01
N LYS A 82 -5.13 -5.60 -9.73
CA LYS A 82 -5.12 -4.18 -9.34
C LYS A 82 -3.85 -3.47 -9.77
N ILE A 83 -2.70 -4.15 -9.69
CA ILE A 83 -1.43 -3.61 -10.17
C ILE A 83 -1.49 -3.37 -11.68
N GLN A 84 -1.98 -4.35 -12.43
CA GLN A 84 -2.16 -4.25 -13.89
C GLN A 84 -3.08 -3.09 -14.27
N GLU A 85 -4.25 -2.98 -13.62
CA GLU A 85 -5.21 -1.91 -13.88
C GLU A 85 -4.60 -0.53 -13.58
N ALA A 86 -3.90 -0.40 -12.46
CA ALA A 86 -3.23 0.85 -12.08
C ALA A 86 -2.14 1.25 -13.08
N LEU A 87 -1.32 0.30 -13.53
CA LEU A 87 -0.30 0.55 -14.56
C LEU A 87 -0.92 1.02 -15.87
N GLN A 88 -1.99 0.36 -16.34
CA GLN A 88 -2.69 0.77 -17.56
C GLN A 88 -3.28 2.17 -17.44
N LYS A 89 -3.84 2.54 -16.28
CA LYS A 89 -4.36 3.89 -16.03
C LYS A 89 -3.23 4.93 -16.05
N ALA A 90 -2.11 4.64 -15.38
CA ALA A 90 -0.95 5.53 -15.37
C ALA A 90 -0.38 5.76 -16.78
N GLU A 91 -0.23 4.70 -17.57
CA GLU A 91 0.21 4.78 -18.96
C GLU A 91 -0.74 5.61 -19.83
N LYS A 92 -2.05 5.38 -19.71
CA LYS A 92 -3.07 6.16 -20.44
C LYS A 92 -3.01 7.65 -20.08
N LEU A 93 -2.87 7.97 -18.80
CA LEU A 93 -2.75 9.36 -18.35
C LEU A 93 -1.50 10.04 -18.93
N VAL A 94 -0.34 9.39 -18.85
CA VAL A 94 0.90 9.93 -19.41
C VAL A 94 0.82 10.07 -20.92
N ARG A 95 0.22 9.10 -21.62
CA ARG A 95 -0.02 9.19 -23.06
C ARG A 95 -0.91 10.37 -23.41
N ASN A 96 -2.03 10.57 -22.69
CA ASN A 96 -2.93 11.70 -22.93
C ASN A 96 -2.27 13.05 -22.64
N LEU A 97 -1.42 13.13 -21.62
CA LEU A 97 -0.62 14.32 -21.32
C LEU A 97 0.35 14.63 -22.47
N ARG A 98 1.08 13.61 -22.95
CA ARG A 98 2.06 13.75 -24.05
C ARG A 98 1.41 14.07 -25.39
N GLN A 99 0.22 13.51 -25.65
CA GLN A 99 -0.53 13.75 -26.89
C GLN A 99 -1.32 15.07 -26.87
N GLY A 100 -1.22 15.87 -25.80
CA GLY A 100 -1.91 17.15 -25.68
C GLY A 100 -3.44 17.05 -25.63
N THR A 101 -3.98 15.83 -25.60
CA THR A 101 -5.43 15.55 -25.50
C THR A 101 -5.93 15.65 -24.07
N GLY A 102 -5.02 15.61 -23.08
CA GLY A 102 -5.31 15.78 -21.66
C GLY A 102 -5.27 17.23 -21.17
N GLY A 103 -5.39 18.22 -22.07
CA GLY A 103 -5.59 19.61 -21.65
C GLY A 103 -6.85 19.72 -20.81
N ALA A 104 -6.79 20.49 -19.71
CA ALA A 104 -7.99 20.91 -18.99
C ALA A 104 -9.04 21.36 -20.01
N PRO A 105 -10.34 21.05 -19.80
CA PRO A 105 -11.38 21.54 -20.70
C PRO A 105 -11.14 23.04 -20.87
N PRO A 106 -11.21 23.58 -22.10
CA PRO A 106 -10.96 24.99 -22.32
C PRO A 106 -11.86 25.75 -21.36
N ILE A 107 -11.24 26.42 -20.37
CA ILE A 107 -11.95 27.35 -19.51
C ILE A 107 -12.49 28.36 -20.50
N GLY A 108 -13.81 28.28 -20.75
CA GLY A 108 -14.46 28.97 -21.86
C GLY A 108 -13.99 30.41 -21.86
N THR A 109 -13.21 30.77 -22.87
CA THR A 109 -12.81 32.16 -23.05
C THR A 109 -14.10 32.97 -23.08
N PRO A 110 -14.22 34.03 -22.26
CA PRO A 110 -15.39 34.88 -22.34
C PRO A 110 -15.53 35.34 -23.78
N PRO A 111 -16.71 35.18 -24.41
CA PRO A 111 -16.84 35.43 -25.83
C PRO A 111 -16.43 36.88 -26.12
N GLU A 112 -15.62 37.08 -27.16
CA GLU A 112 -14.91 38.34 -27.48
C GLU A 112 -15.79 39.59 -27.68
N ASN A 113 -17.12 39.46 -27.58
CA ASN A 113 -18.10 40.50 -27.88
C ASN A 113 -19.18 40.65 -26.80
N LEU A 114 -18.87 40.40 -25.51
CA LEU A 114 -19.84 40.62 -24.43
C LEU A 114 -20.20 42.11 -24.25
N ASP A 115 -19.25 43.00 -24.51
CA ASP A 115 -19.40 44.45 -24.31
C ASP A 115 -20.26 45.11 -25.39
N SER A 116 -20.32 44.54 -26.59
CA SER A 116 -21.16 45.04 -27.70
C SER A 116 -22.57 44.45 -27.71
N MET A 117 -22.85 43.45 -26.87
CA MET A 117 -24.19 42.83 -26.80
C MET A 117 -25.15 43.64 -25.92
N SER A 118 -26.41 43.68 -26.31
CA SER A 118 -27.49 44.17 -25.44
C SER A 118 -27.73 43.19 -24.28
N TYR A 119 -28.37 43.68 -23.22
CA TYR A 119 -28.75 42.85 -22.07
C TYR A 119 -29.59 41.63 -22.49
N ARG A 120 -30.52 41.81 -23.44
CA ARG A 120 -31.39 40.75 -23.95
C ARG A 120 -30.60 39.64 -24.64
N GLU A 121 -29.67 40.01 -25.52
CA GLU A 121 -28.83 39.04 -26.24
C GLU A 121 -27.93 38.25 -25.30
N ARG A 122 -27.41 38.90 -24.24
CA ARG A 122 -26.66 38.21 -23.19
C ARG A 122 -27.54 37.20 -22.45
N ALA A 123 -28.76 37.58 -22.06
CA ALA A 123 -29.69 36.70 -21.33
C ALA A 123 -30.08 35.46 -22.16
N GLU A 124 -30.40 35.62 -23.45
CA GLU A 124 -30.71 34.50 -24.34
C GLU A 124 -29.53 33.53 -24.49
N ARG A 125 -28.30 34.04 -24.49
CA ARG A 125 -27.09 33.22 -24.60
C ARG A 125 -26.87 32.37 -23.35
N TYR A 126 -27.08 32.92 -22.16
CA TYR A 126 -27.01 32.17 -20.90
C TYR A 126 -28.07 31.06 -20.84
N LEU A 127 -29.29 31.35 -21.30
CA LEU A 127 -30.35 30.34 -21.35
C LEU A 127 -30.02 29.22 -22.35
N LYS A 128 -29.46 29.56 -23.53
CA LYS A 128 -29.01 28.58 -24.52
C LYS A 128 -27.82 27.76 -24.03
N SER A 129 -26.79 28.36 -23.43
CA SER A 129 -25.64 27.62 -22.91
C SER A 129 -26.02 26.66 -21.79
N ASN A 130 -26.95 27.06 -20.92
CA ASN A 130 -27.44 26.20 -19.84
C ASN A 130 -28.31 25.04 -20.37
N ALA A 131 -29.04 25.24 -21.48
CA ALA A 131 -29.80 24.18 -22.13
C ALA A 131 -28.92 23.12 -22.83
N TYR A 132 -27.75 23.53 -23.36
CA TYR A 132 -26.80 22.60 -23.99
C TYR A 132 -25.97 21.79 -22.99
N SER A 133 -25.73 22.29 -21.76
CA SER A 133 -24.99 21.52 -20.74
C SER A 133 -25.83 20.41 -20.10
N ILE A 134 -27.16 20.47 -20.20
CA ILE A 134 -28.08 19.45 -19.64
C ILE A 134 -28.31 18.29 -20.62
N ASN A 135 -28.14 18.50 -21.94
CA ASN A 135 -28.43 17.49 -22.97
C ASN A 135 -27.19 16.95 -23.72
N GLY A 136 -25.98 17.45 -23.44
CA GLY A 136 -24.73 17.03 -24.13
C GLY A 136 -23.95 15.90 -23.47
N GLY A 137 -24.53 15.22 -22.48
CA GLY A 137 -23.94 14.07 -21.78
C GLY A 137 -24.56 12.74 -22.21
N MET A 138 -24.34 12.35 -23.47
CA MET A 138 -24.39 10.95 -23.92
C MET A 138 -23.31 10.71 -24.96
#